data_AF-A0A7Y4ES36-F1
#
_entry.id   AF-A0A7Y4ES36-F1
#
_cell.length_a   1.000
_cell.length_b   1.000
_cell.length_c   1.000
_cell.angle_alpha   90.00
_cell.angle_beta   90.00
_cell.angle_gamma   90.00
#
_symmetry.space_group_name_H-M   'P 1'
#
loop_
_entity.id
_entity.type
_entity.pdbx_description
1 polymer ?
#
loop_
_entity_poly.entity_id
_entity_poly.type
_entity_poly.pdbx_seq_one_letter_code
_entity_poly.pdbx_strand_id
1 'polypeptide(L)'
;MLVELEQLIDSKDVIVLSTPEEAAVTWLLEPYKNSANIRVIEDAHKLDTTMILEACSLNLTESKKVILTAQFRSQLPVINIASLCNEKRKKLVNIELLGWNEEKAEPASYSYF
;
A
#
# COMPACT_ATOMS: atom_id res chain seq x y z
N MET A 1 -15.60 2.58 -10.07
CA MET A 1 -14.66 2.00 -9.09
C MET A 1 -13.43 2.89 -8.92
N LEU A 2 -13.00 3.66 -9.94
CA LEU A 2 -11.99 4.73 -9.81
C LEU A 2 -12.19 5.64 -8.58
N VAL A 3 -13.42 6.09 -8.32
CA VAL A 3 -13.77 6.94 -7.16
C VAL A 3 -13.45 6.28 -5.82
N GLU A 4 -13.58 4.96 -5.70
CA GLU A 4 -13.29 4.24 -4.45
C GLU A 4 -11.79 4.09 -4.22
N LEU A 5 -11.01 3.86 -5.28
CA LEU A 5 -9.55 3.79 -5.24
C LEU A 5 -8.93 5.18 -4.97
N GLU A 6 -9.51 6.22 -5.57
CA GLU A 6 -9.13 7.60 -5.30
C GLU A 6 -9.44 7.96 -3.84
N GLN A 7 -10.65 7.69 -3.33
CA GLN A 7 -10.97 7.88 -1.91
C GLN A 7 -10.06 7.04 -0.98
N LEU A 8 -9.62 5.89 -1.47
CA LEU A 8 -8.67 5.00 -0.81
C LEU A 8 -7.25 5.60 -0.72
N ILE A 9 -6.86 6.58 -1.52
CA ILE A 9 -5.51 7.17 -1.48
C ILE A 9 -5.54 8.66 -1.15
N ASP A 10 -6.68 9.32 -1.33
CA ASP A 10 -6.89 10.77 -1.15
C ASP A 10 -6.72 11.25 0.29
N SER A 11 -6.74 10.34 1.29
CA SER A 11 -6.22 10.69 2.61
C SER A 11 -4.72 10.88 2.49
N LYS A 12 -4.26 12.13 2.39
CA LYS A 12 -2.86 12.51 2.07
C LYS A 12 -1.79 11.72 2.85
N ASP A 13 -2.12 11.20 4.03
CA ASP A 13 -1.29 10.40 4.92
C ASP A 13 -1.30 8.88 4.59
N VAL A 14 -0.41 8.42 3.68
CA VAL A 14 -0.33 7.00 3.29
C VAL A 14 1.11 6.49 3.25
N ILE A 15 1.33 5.24 3.70
CA ILE A 15 2.54 4.48 3.37
C ILE A 15 2.17 3.43 2.32
N VAL A 16 2.84 3.44 1.18
CA VAL A 16 2.61 2.50 0.07
C VAL A 16 3.77 1.52 -0.01
N LEU A 17 3.47 0.23 0.13
CA LEU A 17 4.42 -0.87 0.00
C LEU A 17 4.23 -1.50 -1.38
N SER A 18 5.18 -1.33 -2.29
CA SER A 18 5.01 -1.69 -3.70
C SER A 18 5.85 -2.86 -4.20
N THR A 19 5.29 -3.56 -5.19
CA THR A 19 5.96 -4.55 -6.05
C THR A 19 6.43 -3.91 -7.36
N PRO A 20 7.17 -4.65 -8.23
CA PRO A 20 7.77 -4.08 -9.41
C PRO A 20 6.80 -4.01 -10.60
N GLU A 21 5.48 -4.16 -10.41
CA GLU A 21 4.49 -3.80 -11.45
C GLU A 21 4.47 -2.27 -11.61
N GLU A 22 5.56 -1.73 -12.16
CA GLU A 22 5.90 -0.32 -12.22
C GLU A 22 4.81 0.49 -12.91
N ALA A 23 4.17 -0.05 -13.95
CA ALA A 23 3.04 0.58 -14.60
C ALA A 23 1.84 0.72 -13.64
N ALA A 24 1.36 -0.37 -13.03
CA ALA A 24 0.19 -0.32 -12.15
C ALA A 24 0.45 0.56 -10.91
N VAL A 25 1.64 0.48 -10.32
CA VAL A 25 2.06 1.33 -9.19
C VAL A 25 2.15 2.79 -9.62
N THR A 26 2.71 3.09 -10.79
CA THR A 26 2.78 4.46 -11.30
C THR A 26 1.39 5.02 -11.50
N TRP A 27 0.48 4.27 -12.13
CA TRP A 27 -0.91 4.70 -12.31
C TRP A 27 -1.64 4.94 -10.98
N LEU A 28 -1.41 4.08 -9.98
CA LEU A 28 -1.97 4.23 -8.64
C LEU A 28 -1.51 5.52 -7.96
N LEU A 29 -0.25 5.91 -8.19
CA LEU A 29 0.41 7.01 -7.48
C LEU A 29 0.48 8.32 -8.27
N GLU A 30 0.28 8.30 -9.59
CA GLU A 30 0.40 9.45 -10.48
C GLU A 30 -0.46 10.64 -10.03
N PRO A 31 -1.73 10.46 -9.60
CA PRO A 31 -2.55 11.57 -9.10
C PRO A 31 -1.97 12.23 -7.83
N TYR A 32 -1.06 11.54 -7.13
CA TYR A 32 -0.57 11.92 -5.81
C TYR A 32 0.95 12.14 -5.75
N LYS A 33 1.64 12.12 -6.88
CA LYS A 33 3.10 12.25 -7.00
C LYS A 33 3.69 13.47 -6.29
N ASN A 34 2.88 14.52 -6.11
CA ASN A 34 3.25 15.77 -5.41
C ASN A 34 2.77 15.85 -3.95
N SER A 35 2.14 14.79 -3.43
CA SER A 35 1.63 14.76 -2.05
C SER A 35 2.77 14.42 -1.08
N ALA A 36 3.25 15.43 -0.33
CA ALA A 36 4.33 15.28 0.65
C ALA A 36 4.03 14.29 1.80
N ASN A 37 2.78 13.83 1.91
CA ASN A 37 2.32 12.97 2.98
C ASN A 37 2.26 11.48 2.58
N ILE A 38 2.54 11.15 1.31
CA ILE A 38 2.68 9.78 0.83
C ILE A 38 4.14 9.36 0.88
N ARG A 39 4.40 8.23 1.53
CA ARG A 39 5.73 7.58 1.55
C ARG A 39 5.64 6.25 0.82
N VAL A 40 6.42 6.10 -0.24
CA VAL A 40 6.51 4.86 -1.01
C VAL A 40 7.74 4.07 -0.57
N ILE A 41 7.56 2.79 -0.29
CA ILE A 41 8.63 1.81 -0.10
C ILE A 41 8.59 0.89 -1.32
N GLU A 42 9.45 1.19 -2.27
CA GLU A 42 9.60 0.44 -3.51
C GLU A 42 10.15 -0.96 -3.24
N ASP A 43 9.75 -1.92 -4.06
CA ASP A 43 10.25 -3.30 -4.01
C ASP A 43 10.11 -3.95 -2.62
N ALA A 44 9.05 -3.62 -1.87
CA ALA A 44 8.85 -4.11 -0.51
C ALA A 44 8.88 -5.65 -0.42
N HIS A 45 8.45 -6.35 -1.47
CA HIS A 45 8.54 -7.82 -1.58
C HIS A 45 9.98 -8.40 -1.54
N LYS A 46 11.01 -7.57 -1.81
CA LYS A 46 12.44 -7.94 -1.73
C LYS A 46 13.07 -7.62 -0.38
N LEU A 47 12.41 -6.81 0.44
CA LEU A 47 12.94 -6.37 1.74
C LEU A 47 12.67 -7.42 2.83
N ASP A 48 13.53 -7.41 3.84
CA ASP A 48 13.27 -8.17 5.06
C ASP A 48 12.01 -7.62 5.74
N THR A 49 11.17 -8.52 6.26
CA THR A 49 9.91 -8.13 6.92
C THR A 49 10.16 -7.18 8.09
N THR A 50 11.25 -7.35 8.83
CA THR A 50 11.64 -6.48 9.94
C THR A 50 11.90 -5.05 9.47
N MET A 51 12.58 -4.88 8.33
CA MET A 51 12.84 -3.55 7.76
C MET A 51 11.54 -2.84 7.36
N ILE A 52 10.58 -3.58 6.80
CA ILE A 52 9.26 -3.04 6.44
C ILE A 52 8.52 -2.61 7.72
N LEU A 53 8.52 -3.45 8.75
CA LEU A 53 7.86 -3.15 10.03
C LEU A 53 8.47 -1.95 10.72
N GLU A 54 9.80 -1.82 10.75
CA GLU A 54 10.49 -0.66 11.31
C GLU A 54 10.15 0.61 10.53
N ALA A 55 10.20 0.57 9.20
CA ALA A 55 9.84 1.71 8.36
C ALA A 55 8.38 2.13 8.57
N CYS A 56 7.45 1.17 8.63
CA CYS A 56 6.06 1.44 8.97
C CYS A 56 5.96 2.04 10.37
N SER A 57 6.51 1.40 11.40
CA SER A 57 6.41 1.84 12.80
C SER A 57 6.91 3.26 13.03
N LEU A 58 8.00 3.66 12.38
CA LEU A 58 8.57 5.01 12.47
C LEU A 58 7.72 6.08 11.79
N ASN A 59 6.95 5.71 10.77
CA ASN A 59 6.24 6.66 9.91
C ASN A 59 4.72 6.63 10.08
N LEU A 60 4.16 5.64 10.77
CA LEU A 60 2.72 5.44 10.91
C LEU A 60 2.15 6.32 12.04
N THR A 61 1.92 7.60 11.73
CA THR A 61 1.32 8.60 12.61
C THR A 61 -0.19 8.37 12.81
N GLU A 62 -0.84 9.13 13.70
CA GLU A 62 -2.25 8.92 14.04
C GLU A 62 -3.22 8.88 12.84
N SER A 63 -2.97 9.67 11.80
CA SER A 63 -3.80 9.77 10.60
C SER A 63 -3.38 8.82 9.47
N LYS A 64 -2.22 8.16 9.57
CA LYS A 64 -1.65 7.37 8.47
C LYS A 64 -2.24 5.97 8.36
N LYS A 65 -2.51 5.55 7.12
CA LYS A 65 -2.86 4.16 6.77
C LYS A 65 -1.78 3.51 5.92
N VAL A 66 -1.81 2.18 5.82
CA VAL A 66 -0.89 1.41 4.97
C VAL A 66 -1.65 0.88 3.77
N ILE A 67 -1.11 1.12 2.58
CA ILE A 67 -1.53 0.46 1.34
C ILE A 67 -0.45 -0.55 0.97
N LEU A 68 -0.83 -1.81 0.93
CA LEU A 68 0.00 -2.91 0.50
C LEU A 68 -0.40 -3.30 -0.91
N THR A 69 0.51 -3.09 -1.85
CA THR A 69 0.40 -3.64 -3.22
C THR A 69 1.37 -4.79 -3.45
N ALA A 70 2.32 -4.99 -2.53
CA ALA A 70 3.38 -5.95 -2.70
C ALA A 70 2.91 -7.41 -2.48
N GLN A 71 3.18 -8.25 -3.49
CA GLN A 71 3.04 -9.70 -3.41
C GLN A 71 4.26 -10.35 -2.72
N PHE A 72 4.07 -10.81 -1.49
CA PHE A 72 5.09 -11.55 -0.77
C PHE A 72 5.03 -13.06 -1.09
N ARG A 73 6.19 -13.73 -1.08
CA ARG A 73 6.28 -15.19 -1.29
C ARG A 73 5.63 -16.02 -0.20
N SER A 74 5.40 -15.43 0.98
CA SER A 74 4.71 -16.05 2.10
C SER A 74 3.68 -15.08 2.67
N GLN A 75 2.72 -15.62 3.44
CA GLN A 75 1.68 -14.82 4.10
C GLN A 75 2.20 -14.08 5.35
N LEU A 76 3.35 -14.49 5.89
CA LEU A 76 3.87 -13.97 7.16
C LEU A 76 4.13 -12.45 7.16
N PRO A 77 4.72 -11.84 6.10
CA PRO A 77 4.88 -10.39 6.05
C PRO A 77 3.54 -9.65 6.09
N VAL A 78 2.54 -10.15 5.36
CA VAL A 78 1.18 -9.57 5.34
C VAL A 78 0.55 -9.63 6.73
N ILE A 79 0.64 -10.77 7.41
CA ILE A 79 0.14 -10.96 8.79
C ILE A 79 0.81 -9.99 9.76
N ASN A 80 2.14 -9.84 9.67
CA ASN A 80 2.88 -8.95 10.57
C ASN A 80 2.52 -7.47 10.35
N ILE A 81 2.38 -7.05 9.08
CA ILE A 81 1.95 -5.70 8.74
C ILE A 81 0.52 -5.44 9.25
N ALA A 82 -0.38 -6.42 9.10
CA ALA A 82 -1.74 -6.33 9.62
C ALA A 82 -1.75 -6.23 11.16
N SER A 83 -0.92 -7.02 11.85
CA SER A 83 -0.78 -6.93 13.32
C SER A 83 -0.31 -5.54 13.75
N LEU A 84 0.74 -5.01 13.11
CA LEU A 84 1.24 -3.66 13.39
C LEU A 84 0.15 -2.60 13.17
N CYS A 85 -0.59 -2.68 12.07
CA CYS A 85 -1.68 -1.75 11.79
C CYS A 85 -2.76 -1.83 12.88
N ASN A 86 -3.17 -3.04 13.26
CA ASN A 86 -4.17 -3.26 14.31
C ASN A 86 -3.70 -2.71 15.68
N GLU A 87 -2.45 -3.01 16.08
CA GLU A 87 -1.84 -2.48 17.31
C GLU A 87 -1.83 -0.94 17.34
N LYS A 88 -1.58 -0.32 16.18
CA LYS A 88 -1.56 1.15 16.01
C LYS A 88 -2.94 1.74 15.68
N ARG A 89 -4.00 0.92 15.65
CA ARG A 89 -5.37 1.26 15.25
C ARG A 89 -5.44 1.94 13.88
N LYS A 90 -4.71 1.42 12.91
CA LYS A 90 -4.66 1.87 11.51
C LYS A 90 -5.33 0.88 10.60
N LYS A 91 -5.77 1.40 9.46
CA LYS A 91 -6.30 0.59 8.36
C LYS A 91 -5.14 0.05 7.53
N LEU A 92 -5.22 -1.23 7.20
CA LEU A 92 -4.43 -1.83 6.14
C LEU A 92 -5.35 -2.04 4.93
N VAL A 93 -4.92 -1.55 3.78
CA VAL A 93 -5.58 -1.82 2.50
C VAL A 93 -4.64 -2.69 1.68
N ASN A 94 -5.08 -3.90 1.32
CA ASN A 94 -4.34 -4.73 0.39
C ASN A 94 -4.94 -4.57 -1.00
N ILE A 95 -4.14 -4.23 -1.99
CA ILE A 95 -4.55 -4.03 -3.37
C ILE A 95 -3.80 -5.04 -4.23
N GLU A 96 -4.54 -5.88 -4.94
CA GLU A 96 -3.98 -6.85 -5.87
C GLU A 96 -3.73 -6.16 -7.22
N LEU A 97 -2.45 -5.99 -7.57
CA LEU A 97 -2.05 -5.40 -8.84
C LEU A 97 -1.99 -6.43 -9.98
N LEU A 98 -1.85 -7.73 -9.67
CA LEU A 98 -1.88 -8.76 -10.70
C LEU A 98 -3.28 -8.83 -11.33
N GLY A 99 -3.33 -8.59 -12.64
CA GLY A 99 -4.60 -8.48 -13.37
C GLY A 99 -5.17 -7.07 -13.42
N TRP A 100 -4.35 -6.04 -13.16
CA TRP A 100 -4.70 -4.62 -13.36
C TRP A 100 -5.37 -4.40 -14.72
N ASN A 101 -6.52 -3.71 -14.71
CA ASN A 101 -7.23 -3.33 -15.92
C ASN A 101 -6.72 -1.97 -16.41
N GLU A 102 -5.87 -1.96 -17.45
CA GLU A 102 -5.30 -0.73 -18.01
C GLU A 102 -6.35 0.21 -18.61
N GLU A 103 -7.38 -0.33 -19.28
CA GLU A 103 -8.44 0.49 -19.91
C GLU A 103 -9.26 1.27 -18.87
N LYS A 104 -9.42 0.69 -17.68
CA LYS A 104 -10.23 1.25 -16.60
C LYS A 104 -9.40 1.85 -15.45
N ALA A 105 -8.09 1.66 -15.46
CA ALA A 105 -7.18 2.01 -14.36
C ALA A 105 -7.66 1.47 -13.00
N GLU A 106 -8.02 0.19 -12.95
CA GLU A 106 -8.61 -0.45 -11.76
C GLU A 106 -7.84 -1.73 -11.38
N PRO A 107 -7.62 -2.00 -10.08
CA PRO A 107 -7.01 -3.24 -9.62
C PRO A 107 -7.96 -4.43 -9.81
N ALA A 108 -7.40 -5.63 -9.85
CA ALA A 108 -8.20 -6.85 -9.96
C ALA A 108 -9.06 -7.09 -8.71
N SER A 109 -8.53 -6.75 -7.53
CA SER A 109 -9.27 -6.77 -6.27
C SER A 109 -8.57 -5.93 -5.20
N TYR A 110 -9.29 -5.59 -4.13
CA TYR A 110 -8.72 -5.02 -2.92
C TYR A 110 -9.49 -5.47 -1.67
N SER A 111 -8.83 -5.42 -0.52
CA SER A 111 -9.41 -5.79 0.78
C SER A 111 -8.95 -4.84 1.89
N TYR A 112 -9.75 -4.77 2.96
CA TYR A 112 -9.50 -3.93 4.14
C TYR A 112 -9.32 -4.81 5.37
N PHE A 113 -8.36 -4.46 6.21
CA PHE A 113 -8.10 -5.06 7.51
C PHE A 113 -8.03 -3.97 8.59
#